data_AF-A0AAW5MZ49-F1
#
_entry.id   AF-A0AAW5MZ49-F1
#
_cell.length_a   1.000
_cell.length_b   1.000
_cell.length_c   1.000
_cell.angle_alpha   90.00
_cell.angle_beta   90.00
_cell.angle_gamma   90.00
#
_symmetry.space_group_name_H-M   'P 1'
#
loop_
_entity.id
_entity.type
_entity.pdbx_description
1 polymer ?
#
loop_
_entity_poly.entity_id
_entity_poly.type
_entity_poly.pdbx_seq_one_letter_code
_entity_poly.pdbx_strand_id
1 'polypeptide(L)'
;RIIAIDTNPKKFDLARRFGATDCINPNDYDKPIKDVLLDINKWGIDHTFECIGNVNVMRAALESAHRGWGQSVIIGVAGAG
;
A
#
# COMPACT_ATOMS: atom_id res chain seq x y z
N ARG A 1 4.93 -11.75 3.83
CA ARG A 1 5.62 -10.75 2.98
C ARG A 1 5.13 -9.37 3.40
N ILE A 2 6.00 -8.36 3.51
CA ILE A 2 5.62 -7.01 3.95
C ILE A 2 6.07 -6.02 2.89
N ILE A 3 5.10 -5.37 2.23
CA ILE A 3 5.37 -4.42 1.14
C ILE A 3 5.16 -3.01 1.69
N ALA A 4 6.24 -2.26 1.84
CA ALA A 4 6.17 -0.84 2.21
C ALA A 4 5.96 0.02 0.96
N ILE A 5 5.00 0.94 1.00
CA ILE A 5 4.65 1.82 -0.12
C ILE A 5 4.71 3.27 0.35
N ASP A 6 5.57 4.07 -0.27
CA ASP A 6 5.69 5.50 0.03
C ASP A 6 6.28 6.24 -1.18
N THR A 7 5.89 7.50 -1.40
CA THR A 7 6.44 8.33 -2.48
C THR A 7 7.83 8.87 -2.16
N ASN A 8 8.27 8.81 -0.89
CA ASN A 8 9.59 9.22 -0.45
C ASN A 8 10.51 8.00 -0.26
N PRO A 9 11.41 7.70 -1.22
CA PRO A 9 12.29 6.54 -1.15
C PRO A 9 13.28 6.58 0.02
N LYS A 10 13.55 7.77 0.60
CA LYS A 10 14.44 7.89 1.78
C LYS A 10 13.90 7.16 3.02
N LYS A 11 12.60 6.83 3.06
CA LYS A 11 11.99 6.08 4.17
C LYS A 11 12.26 4.57 4.08
N PHE A 12 12.65 4.04 2.92
CA PHE A 12 12.73 2.59 2.71
C PHE A 12 13.82 1.89 3.50
N ASP A 13 14.95 2.54 3.74
CA ASP A 13 16.01 1.96 4.58
C ASP A 13 15.56 1.82 6.05
N LEU A 14 14.67 2.70 6.51
CA LEU A 14 14.03 2.54 7.81
C LEU A 14 12.99 1.43 7.76
N ALA A 15 12.12 1.41 6.74
CA ALA A 15 11.09 0.39 6.58
C ALA A 15 11.66 -1.04 6.56
N ARG A 16 12.79 -1.27 5.86
CA ARG A 16 13.48 -2.57 5.84
C ARG A 16 14.03 -2.97 7.21
N ARG A 17 14.57 -2.01 7.98
CA ARG A 17 15.01 -2.26 9.37
C ARG A 17 13.85 -2.68 10.29
N PHE A 18 12.63 -2.23 9.99
CA PHE A 18 11.41 -2.62 10.70
C PHE A 18 10.71 -3.86 10.10
N GLY A 19 11.30 -4.50 9.09
CA GLY A 19 10.83 -5.79 8.56
C GLY A 19 10.14 -5.76 7.21
N ALA A 20 10.09 -4.62 6.51
CA ALA A 20 9.63 -4.58 5.12
C ALA A 20 10.52 -5.47 4.23
N THR A 21 9.90 -6.41 3.51
CA THR A 21 10.59 -7.29 2.56
C THR A 21 10.72 -6.65 1.18
N ASP A 22 9.79 -5.75 0.85
CA ASP A 22 9.72 -5.04 -0.41
C ASP A 22 9.42 -3.57 -0.16
N CYS A 23 9.93 -2.70 -1.02
CA CYS A 23 9.63 -1.28 -0.97
C CYS A 23 9.29 -0.79 -2.38
N ILE A 24 8.16 -0.10 -2.51
CA ILE A 24 7.61 0.36 -3.79
C ILE A 24 7.32 1.86 -3.68
N ASN A 25 7.88 2.63 -4.61
CA ASN A 25 7.46 4.00 -4.83
C ASN A 25 6.41 4.02 -5.96
N PRO A 26 5.16 4.44 -5.70
CA PRO A 26 4.12 4.49 -6.73
C PRO A 26 4.49 5.35 -7.93
N ASN A 27 5.37 6.35 -7.76
CA ASN A 27 5.80 7.24 -8.83
C ASN A 27 6.76 6.59 -9.84
N ASP A 28 7.27 5.38 -9.55
CA ASP A 28 8.14 4.63 -10.46
C ASP A 28 7.34 3.81 -11.48
N TYR A 29 6.01 3.94 -11.49
CA TYR A 29 5.09 3.16 -12.33
C TYR A 29 4.08 4.06 -13.05
N ASP A 30 3.78 3.74 -14.31
CA ASP A 30 2.76 4.45 -15.11
C ASP A 30 1.32 4.00 -14.82
N LYS A 31 1.15 2.95 -14.00
CA LYS A 31 -0.15 2.36 -13.67
C LYS A 31 -0.50 2.57 -12.19
N PRO A 32 -1.79 2.57 -11.83
CA PRO A 32 -2.22 2.65 -10.44
C PRO A 32 -1.53 1.62 -9.55
N ILE A 33 -1.20 2.01 -8.32
CA ILE A 33 -0.47 1.14 -7.38
C ILE A 33 -1.19 -0.20 -7.13
N LYS A 34 -2.52 -0.23 -7.16
CA LYS A 34 -3.28 -1.48 -7.02
C LYS A 34 -2.94 -2.48 -8.11
N ASP A 35 -2.74 -2.05 -9.34
CA ASP A 35 -2.47 -2.93 -10.48
C ASP A 35 -1.02 -3.45 -10.40
N VAL A 36 -0.09 -2.62 -9.90
CA VAL A 36 1.27 -3.07 -9.54
C VAL A 36 1.21 -4.19 -8.51
N LEU A 37 0.38 -4.05 -7.47
CA LEU A 37 0.23 -5.06 -6.42
C LEU A 37 -0.47 -6.33 -6.91
N LEU A 38 -1.44 -6.20 -7.83
CA LEU A 38 -2.09 -7.35 -8.45
C LEU A 38 -1.16 -8.15 -9.36
N ASP A 39 -0.14 -7.52 -9.97
CA ASP A 39 0.88 -8.26 -10.71
C ASP A 39 1.82 -9.05 -9.77
N ILE A 40 2.02 -8.57 -8.55
CA ILE A 40 2.79 -9.27 -7.51
C ILE A 40 1.99 -10.46 -6.97
N ASN A 41 0.69 -10.27 -6.73
CA ASN A 41 -0.23 -11.31 -6.35
C ASN A 41 -1.57 -11.09 -7.06
N LYS A 42 -1.88 -11.97 -8.02
CA LYS A 42 -3.06 -11.91 -8.90
C LYS A 42 -4.38 -11.56 -8.19
N TRP A 43 -4.52 -12.00 -6.95
CA TRP A 43 -5.74 -11.84 -6.19
C TRP A 43 -5.71 -10.71 -5.18
N GLY A 44 -4.57 -10.06 -4.95
CA GLY A 44 -4.38 -8.99 -3.98
C GLY A 44 -3.62 -9.42 -2.73
N ILE A 45 -3.57 -8.55 -1.73
CA ILE A 45 -2.82 -8.72 -0.48
C ILE A 45 -3.77 -9.04 0.68
N ASP A 46 -3.45 -10.05 1.49
CA ASP A 46 -4.34 -10.51 2.57
C ASP A 46 -4.73 -9.38 3.54
N HIS A 47 -3.78 -8.49 3.86
CA HIS A 47 -4.02 -7.33 4.70
C HIS A 47 -3.36 -6.08 4.11
N THR A 48 -4.10 -4.98 4.04
CA THR A 48 -3.60 -3.66 3.65
C THR A 48 -3.88 -2.64 4.74
N PHE A 49 -2.98 -1.66 4.88
CA PHE A 49 -3.05 -0.63 5.91
C PHE A 49 -2.82 0.73 5.26
N GLU A 50 -3.77 1.65 5.42
CA GLU A 50 -3.57 3.05 5.06
C GLU A 50 -3.17 3.83 6.30
N CYS A 51 -1.96 4.40 6.27
CA CYS A 51 -1.35 5.06 7.42
C CYS A 51 -1.00 6.53 7.13
N ILE A 52 -1.69 7.17 6.18
CA ILE A 52 -1.36 8.53 5.70
C ILE A 52 -2.51 9.50 6.00
N GLY A 53 -3.76 9.10 5.75
CA GLY A 53 -4.92 9.98 5.83
C GLY A 53 -5.33 10.54 4.47
N ASN A 54 -4.97 9.90 3.36
CA ASN A 54 -5.37 10.32 2.03
C ASN A 54 -6.47 9.41 1.48
N VAL A 55 -7.65 9.96 1.20
CA VAL A 55 -8.82 9.20 0.74
C VAL A 55 -8.58 8.41 -0.56
N ASN A 56 -7.71 8.91 -1.45
CA ASN A 56 -7.36 8.18 -2.68
C ASN A 56 -6.47 6.98 -2.37
N VAL A 57 -5.58 7.10 -1.38
CA VAL A 57 -4.75 5.98 -0.92
C VAL A 57 -5.58 4.99 -0.11
N MET A 58 -6.59 5.44 0.65
CA MET A 58 -7.54 4.55 1.34
C MET A 58 -8.28 3.67 0.34
N ARG A 59 -8.77 4.26 -0.76
CA ARG A 59 -9.36 3.49 -1.87
C ARG A 59 -8.36 2.51 -2.47
N ALA A 60 -7.15 2.96 -2.79
CA ALA A 60 -6.13 2.09 -3.39
C ALA A 60 -5.76 0.92 -2.48
N ALA A 61 -5.63 1.13 -1.17
CA ALA A 61 -5.37 0.08 -0.19
C ALA A 61 -6.50 -0.95 -0.15
N LEU A 62 -7.76 -0.51 -0.17
CA LEU A 62 -8.92 -1.40 -0.21
C LEU A 62 -8.97 -2.22 -1.51
N GLU A 63 -8.76 -1.57 -2.65
CA GLU A 63 -8.78 -2.23 -3.97
C GLU A 63 -7.60 -3.19 -4.17
N SER A 64 -6.52 -3.04 -3.40
CA SER A 64 -5.36 -3.92 -3.41
C SER A 64 -5.50 -5.13 -2.47
N ALA A 65 -6.51 -5.15 -1.61
CA ALA A 65 -6.74 -6.25 -0.68
C ALA A 65 -7.21 -7.51 -1.42
N HIS A 66 -6.89 -8.68 -0.87
CA HIS A 66 -7.19 -9.96 -1.50
C HIS A 66 -8.69 -10.12 -1.79
N ARG A 67 -9.03 -10.51 -3.01
CA ARG A 67 -10.42 -10.79 -3.41
C ARG A 67 -10.96 -11.96 -2.59
N GLY A 68 -12.05 -11.74 -1.85
CA GLY A 68 -12.73 -12.77 -1.06
C GLY A 68 -12.51 -12.65 0.44
N TRP A 69 -11.27 -12.51 0.90
CA TRP A 69 -10.93 -12.49 2.34
C TRP A 69 -10.02 -11.35 2.78
N GLY A 70 -9.56 -10.51 1.85
CA GLY A 70 -8.65 -9.42 2.14
C GLY A 70 -9.26 -8.39 3.09
N GLN A 71 -8.46 -7.88 4.02
CA GLN A 71 -8.87 -6.85 4.96
C GLN A 71 -8.06 -5.58 4.76
N SER A 72 -8.74 -4.45 4.59
CA SER A 72 -8.12 -3.13 4.50
C SER A 72 -8.44 -2.34 5.76
N VAL A 73 -7.39 -1.90 6.46
CA VAL A 73 -7.52 -1.16 7.72
C VAL A 73 -7.06 0.28 7.50
N ILE A 74 -7.95 1.23 7.82
CA ILE A 74 -7.63 2.66 7.76
C ILE A 74 -7.15 3.09 9.14
N ILE A 75 -5.92 3.59 9.21
CA ILE A 75 -5.28 4.12 10.41
C ILE A 75 -5.09 5.64 10.27
N GLY A 76 -4.76 6.10 9.05
CA GLY A 76 -4.61 7.52 8.75
C GLY A 76 -5.91 8.30 8.93
N VAL A 77 -5.81 9.48 9.54
CA VAL A 77 -6.96 10.38 9.74
C VAL A 77 -7.08 11.28 8.51
N ALA A 78 -8.20 11.20 7.80
CA ALA A 78 -8.46 12.08 6.67
C ALA A 78 -8.55 13.55 7.11
N GLY A 79 -8.11 14.47 6.25
CA GLY A 79 -8.35 15.90 6.43
C GLY A 79 -9.85 16.20 6.57
N ALA A 80 -10.21 17.13 7.44
CA ALA A 80 -11.57 17.60 7.57
C ALA A 80 -11.88 18.58 6.44
N GLY A 81 -12.68 18.16 5.45
CA GLY A 81 -13.28 19.03 4.43
C GLY A 81 -12.30 19.82 3.59
#